data_AF-A0A7C7PV89-F1
#
_entry.id   AF-A0A7C7PV89-F1
#
_cell.length_a   1.000
_cell.length_b   1.000
_cell.length_c   1.000
_cell.angle_alpha   90.00
_cell.angle_beta   90.00
_cell.angle_gamma   90.00
#
_symmetry.space_group_name_H-M   'P 1'
#
loop_
_entity.id
_entity.type
_entity.pdbx_description
1 polymer ?
#
loop_
_entity_poly.entity_id
_entity_poly.type
_entity_poly.pdbx_seq_one_letter_code
_entity_poly.pdbx_strand_id
1 'polypeptide(L)' 'MELEAAKMIGAGLAVIGVIGAGVGIGSIFSSFIVAVGRNPAARGEVFTMTMLGFALVEAIALFALVIALLILFG' A
#
# COMPACT_ATOMS: atom_id res chain seq x y z
N MET A 1 -21.63 -11.28 -21.80
CA MET A 1 -21.54 -9.82 -22.04
C MET A 1 -21.72 -9.04 -20.75
N GLU A 2 -22.89 -9.08 -20.07
CA GLU A 2 -23.12 -8.33 -18.82
C GLU A 2 -22.18 -8.72 -17.67
N LEU A 3 -22.05 -10.02 -17.38
CA LEU A 3 -21.18 -10.50 -16.30
C LEU A 3 -19.70 -10.15 -16.55
N GLU A 4 -19.26 -10.23 -17.80
CA GLU A 4 -17.88 -9.94 -18.18
C GLU A 4 -17.56 -8.45 -18.05
N ALA A 5 -18.49 -7.58 -18.47
CA ALA A 5 -18.39 -6.14 -18.21
C ALA A 5 -18.36 -5.84 -16.71
N ALA A 6 -19.19 -6.51 -15.91
CA ALA A 6 -19.19 -6.37 -14.45
C ALA A 6 -17.87 -6.84 -13.81
N LYS A 7 -17.25 -7.94 -14.29
CA LYS A 7 -15.92 -8.39 -13.84
C LYS A 7 -14.86 -7.32 -14.13
N MET A 8 -14.84 -6.75 -15.33
CA MET A 8 -13.87 -5.71 -15.72
C MET A 8 -14.00 -4.45 -14.87
N ILE A 9 -15.23 -3.98 -14.63
CA ILE A 9 -15.48 -2.81 -13.78
C ILE A 9 -15.14 -3.13 -12.31
N GLY A 10 -15.57 -4.29 -11.80
CA GLY A 10 -15.32 -4.72 -10.44
C GLY A 10 -13.83 -4.84 -10.10
N ALA A 11 -13.02 -5.36 -11.03
CA ALA A 11 -11.57 -5.42 -10.88
C ALA A 11 -10.94 -4.02 -10.81
N GLY A 12 -11.41 -3.07 -11.63
CA GLY A 12 -10.97 -1.68 -11.57
C GLY A 12 -11.35 -0.99 -10.26
N LEU A 13 -12.54 -1.28 -9.72
CA LEU A 13 -12.97 -0.75 -8.42
C LEU A 13 -12.17 -1.36 -7.25
N ALA A 14 -11.81 -2.64 -7.33
CA ALA A 14 -11.04 -3.31 -6.28
C ALA A 14 -9.67 -2.65 -6.03
N VAL A 15 -9.00 -2.16 -7.08
CA VAL A 15 -7.68 -1.52 -6.94
C VAL A 15 -7.72 -0.10 -6.39
N ILE A 16 -8.90 0.52 -6.21
CA ILE A 16 -9.01 1.85 -5.56
C ILE A 16 -8.41 1.84 -4.15
N GLY A 17 -8.46 0.68 -3.46
CA GLY A 17 -7.85 0.50 -2.14
C GLY A 17 -6.33 0.81 -2.10
N VAL A 18 -5.63 0.74 -3.24
CA VAL A 18 -4.20 1.06 -3.34
C VAL A 18 -3.92 2.55 -3.04
N ILE A 19 -4.90 3.44 -3.21
CA ILE A 19 -4.76 4.86 -2.84
C ILE A 19 -4.41 5.00 -1.36
N GLY A 20 -5.06 4.22 -0.49
CA GLY A 20 -4.78 4.23 0.94
C GLY A 20 -3.34 3.82 1.26
N ALA A 21 -2.81 2.84 0.53
CA ALA A 21 -1.41 2.45 0.66
C ALA A 21 -0.46 3.53 0.17
N GLY A 22 -0.72 4.17 -0.97
CA GLY A 22 0.08 5.29 -1.47
C GLY A 22 0.19 6.44 -0.46
N VAL A 23 -0.94 6.80 0.17
CA VAL A 23 -0.98 7.81 1.25
C VAL A 23 -0.21 7.32 2.49
N GLY A 24 -0.43 6.08 2.91
CA GLY A 24 0.23 5.49 4.08
C GLY A 24 1.75 5.44 3.94
N ILE A 25 2.25 4.98 2.79
CA ILE A 25 3.68 4.92 2.46
C ILE A 25 4.28 6.33 2.49
N GLY A 26 3.62 7.30 1.84
CA GLY A 26 4.05 8.70 1.83
C GLY A 26 4.17 9.27 3.25
N SER A 27 3.19 9.00 4.11
CA SER A 27 3.19 9.45 5.52
C SER A 27 4.30 8.80 6.35
N ILE A 28 4.52 7.49 6.19
CA ILE A 28 5.56 6.73 6.89
C ILE A 28 6.96 7.26 6.53
N PHE A 29 7.24 7.42 5.23
CA PHE A 29 8.56 7.88 4.80
C PHE A 29 8.78 9.37 5.08
N SER A 30 7.74 10.21 5.01
CA SER A 30 7.82 11.61 5.45
C SER A 30 8.22 11.70 6.93
N SER A 31 7.57 10.92 7.80
CA SER A 31 7.88 10.86 9.22
C SER A 31 9.30 10.37 9.49
N PHE A 32 9.76 9.36 8.74
CA PHE A 32 11.14 8.86 8.80
C PHE A 32 12.16 9.96 8.44
N ILE A 33 11.94 10.69 7.35
CA ILE A 33 12.84 11.77 6.90
C ILE A 33 12.92 12.86 7.97
N VAL A 34 11.79 13.27 8.55
CA VAL A 34 11.76 14.28 9.62
C VAL A 34 12.47 13.79 10.88
N ALA A 35 12.26 12.52 11.27
CA ALA A 35 12.91 11.93 12.44
C ALA A 35 14.44 11.86 12.28
N VAL A 36 14.92 11.36 11.13
CA VAL A 36 16.36 11.28 10.81
C VAL A 36 16.98 12.66 10.65
N GLY A 37 16.26 13.62 10.06
CA GLY A 37 16.71 15.01 9.95
C GLY A 37 16.91 15.70 11.30
N ARG A 38 16.12 15.31 12.32
CA ARG A 38 16.27 15.80 13.70
C ARG A 38 17.37 15.09 14.48
N ASN A 39 17.50 13.78 14.31
CA ASN A 39 18.55 12.98 14.96
C ASN A 39 19.11 11.92 14.00
N PRO A 40 20.21 12.21 13.29
CA PRO A 40 20.82 11.27 12.36
C PRO A 40 21.30 9.96 13.00
N ALA A 41 21.68 9.98 14.28
CA ALA A 41 22.16 8.79 15.00
C ALA A 41 21.05 7.75 15.22
N ALA A 42 19.77 8.18 15.29
CA ALA A 42 18.62 7.29 15.45
C ALA A 42 18.22 6.56 14.15
N ARG A 43 18.87 6.85 13.01
CA ARG A 43 18.49 6.30 11.71
C ARG A 43 18.37 4.77 11.71
N GLY A 44 19.32 4.07 12.33
CA GLY A 44 19.32 2.61 12.36
C GLY A 44 18.06 2.03 13.01
N GLU A 45 17.71 2.52 14.19
CA GLU A 45 16.54 2.06 14.94
C GLU A 45 15.23 2.42 14.26
N VAL A 46 15.11 3.67 13.79
CA VAL A 46 13.86 4.15 13.17
C VAL A 46 13.64 3.49 11.80
N PHE A 47 14.69 3.22 11.04
CA PHE A 47 14.56 2.60 9.72
C PHE A 47 13.89 1.22 9.79
N THR A 48 14.25 0.38 10.76
CA THR A 48 13.62 -0.93 10.94
C THR A 48 12.12 -0.80 11.22
N MET A 49 11.73 0.14 12.09
CA MET A 49 10.31 0.40 12.37
C MET A 49 9.57 0.97 11.15
N THR A 50 10.20 1.87 10.39
CA THR A 50 9.66 2.41 9.13
C THR A 50 9.41 1.30 8.12
N MET A 51 10.35 0.39 7.94
CA MET A 51 10.22 -0.73 7.01
C MET A 51 9.13 -1.73 7.43
N LEU A 52 8.98 -1.98 8.74
CA LEU A 52 7.87 -2.78 9.25
C LEU A 52 6.52 -2.11 8.93
N GLY A 53 6.39 -0.81 9.22
CA GLY A 53 5.19 -0.05 8.88
C GLY A 53 4.88 -0.07 7.39
N PHE A 54 5.90 0.14 6.55
CA PHE A 54 5.79 0.05 5.09
C PHE A 54 5.24 -1.32 4.66
N ALA A 55 5.82 -2.42 5.15
CA ALA A 55 5.38 -3.77 4.77
C ALA A 55 3.92 -4.05 5.17
N LEU A 56 3.48 -3.54 6.33
CA LEU A 56 2.09 -3.69 6.78
C LEU A 56 1.11 -2.90 5.91
N VAL A 57 1.48 -1.67 5.52
CA VAL A 57 0.65 -0.85 4.61
C VAL A 57 0.62 -1.48 3.21
N GLU A 58 1.75 -1.95 2.72
CA GLU A 58 1.86 -2.61 1.41
C GLU A 58 1.03 -3.90 1.36
N ALA A 59 0.96 -4.67 2.45
CA ALA A 59 0.13 -5.88 2.50
C ALA A 59 -1.35 -5.60 2.20
N ILE A 60 -1.87 -4.43 2.63
CA ILE A 60 -3.25 -4.03 2.33
C ILE A 60 -3.42 -3.73 0.83
N ALA A 61 -2.43 -3.08 0.20
CA ALA A 61 -2.41 -2.86 -1.24
C ALA A 61 -2.41 -4.18 -2.02
N LEU A 62 -1.60 -5.15 -1.55
CA LEU A 62 -1.52 -6.47 -2.16
C LEU A 62 -2.85 -7.22 -2.06
N PHE A 63 -3.60 -7.08 -0.96
CA PHE A 63 -4.94 -7.66 -0.88
C PHE A 63 -5.90 -7.06 -1.93
N ALA A 64 -5.86 -5.74 -2.15
CA ALA A 64 -6.65 -5.10 -3.20
C ALA A 64 -6.30 -5.64 -4.60
N LEU A 65 -5.00 -5.84 -4.88
CA LEU A 65 -4.53 -6.45 -6.11
C LEU A 65 -4.97 -7.92 -6.25
N VAL A 66 -4.84 -8.71 -5.18
CA VAL A 66 -5.28 -10.13 -5.18
C VAL A 66 -6.77 -10.23 -5.46
N ILE A 67 -7.60 -9.39 -4.83
CA ILE A 67 -9.04 -9.37 -5.08
C ILE A 67 -9.33 -9.00 -6.56
N ALA A 68 -8.63 -8.00 -7.10
CA ALA A 68 -8.79 -7.63 -8.51
C ALA A 68 -8.42 -8.78 -9.46
N LEU A 69 -7.32 -9.49 -9.18
CA LEU A 69 -6.89 -10.65 -9.97
C LEU A 69 -7.87 -11.82 -9.87
N LEU A 70 -8.42 -12.07 -8.67
CA LEU A 70 -9.48 -13.07 -8.48
C LEU A 70 -10.75 -12.70 -9.25
N ILE A 71 -11.12 -11.42 -9.29
CA ILE A 71 -12.26 -10.96 -10.10
C ILE A 71 -11.98 -11.14 -11.59
N LEU A 72 -10.74 -11.00 -12.07
CA LEU A 72 -10.44 -11.14 -13.50
C LEU A 72 -10.32 -12.60 -13.93
N PHE A 73 -9.58 -13.41 -13.17
CA PHE A 73 -9.10 -14.73 -13.59
C PHE A 73 -9.65 -15.89 -12.75
N GLY A 74 -10.30 -15.60 -11.62
CA GLY A 74 -11.05 -16.58 -10.84
C GLY A 74 -12.46 -16.83 -11.38
#